data_AF-A0A139MF78-F1
#
_entry.id   AF-A0A139MF78-F1
#
_cell.length_a   1.000
_cell.length_b   1.000
_cell.length_c   1.000
_cell.angle_alpha   90.00
_cell.angle_beta   90.00
_cell.angle_gamma   90.00
#
_symmetry.space_group_name_H-M   'P 1'
#
loop_
_entity.id
_entity.type
_entity.pdbx_description
1 polymer ?
#
loop_
_entity_poly.entity_id
_entity_poly.type
_entity_poly.pdbx_seq_one_letter_code
_entity_poly.pdbx_strand_id
1 'polypeptide(L)'
;MELKKGEGISVSLKELVEEYGELLTESSKKSVIRNNYRLKDKTKHSVEAQLREQFESVRVISTRGRYGGTSFVLQGFNGLNDYNAHKNNSRPSIDWENERNEDFKMFSEKFKNISEFSNIYRDRDSEFPYELNEIDIKKILKKVFIEFEGDSGNYFRTLYRCLKYIMDVELTMDEKKFYSGVLRGILSADEMLVVFYNCIYFEKGEKFKELLEKTEKGKRLDFFGDKKDLENLEEDYDLPFFSKGKLFFPEYDMRHLEEIINRAPTKIN
;
A
#
# COMPACT_ATOMS: atom_id res chain seq x y z
N MET A 1 29.45 15.36 25.55
CA MET A 1 29.34 16.25 26.73
C MET A 1 27.96 16.01 27.34
N GLU A 2 27.81 15.93 28.65
CA GLU A 2 26.51 15.61 29.28
C GLU A 2 25.79 16.87 29.76
N LEU A 3 24.57 17.08 29.28
CA LEU A 3 23.65 18.13 29.75
C LEU A 3 22.73 17.58 30.83
N LYS A 4 22.57 18.33 31.93
CA LYS A 4 21.64 17.97 33.00
C LYS A 4 20.24 18.50 32.71
N LYS A 5 19.24 17.79 33.22
CA LYS A 5 17.84 18.24 33.10
C LYS A 5 17.66 19.61 33.75
N GLY A 6 17.01 20.54 33.04
CA GLY A 6 16.81 21.93 33.44
C GLY A 6 17.98 22.87 33.10
N GLU A 7 19.10 22.36 32.58
CA GLU A 7 20.26 23.18 32.21
C GLU A 7 20.02 24.00 30.94
N GLY A 8 20.74 25.11 30.81
CA GLY A 8 20.71 25.97 29.64
C GLY A 8 22.12 26.25 29.12
N ILE A 9 22.26 26.32 27.80
CA ILE A 9 23.53 26.55 27.10
C ILE A 9 23.39 27.61 26.00
N SER A 10 24.49 28.30 25.72
CA SER A 10 24.61 29.17 24.56
C SER A 10 25.73 28.63 23.69
N VAL A 11 25.39 28.18 22.48
CA VAL A 11 26.33 27.50 21.59
C VAL A 11 26.27 28.07 20.17
N SER A 12 27.41 28.20 19.52
CA SER A 12 27.47 28.43 18.08
C SER A 12 26.99 27.19 17.31
N LEU A 13 26.61 27.36 16.04
CA LEU A 13 26.25 26.24 15.18
C LEU A 13 27.41 25.23 15.01
N LYS A 14 28.66 25.68 15.11
CA LYS A 14 29.82 24.81 15.04
C LYS A 14 29.95 23.95 16.29
N GLU A 15 29.92 24.57 17.46
CA GLU A 15 29.92 23.87 18.76
C GLU A 15 28.70 22.93 18.89
N LEU A 16 27.53 23.35 18.40
CA LEU A 16 26.34 22.51 18.38
C LEU A 16 26.56 21.20 17.61
N VAL A 17 27.27 21.24 16.48
CA VAL A 17 27.53 20.04 15.66
C VAL A 17 28.69 19.21 16.21
N GLU A 18 29.75 19.86 16.69
CA GLU A 18 30.99 19.20 17.11
C GLU A 18 30.95 18.67 18.55
N GLU A 19 30.33 19.40 19.48
CA GLU A 19 30.33 19.07 20.90
C GLU A 19 28.98 18.53 21.40
N TYR A 20 27.88 19.02 20.80
CA TYR A 20 26.51 18.68 21.16
C TYR A 20 25.74 17.97 20.03
N GLY A 21 26.47 17.28 19.15
CA GLY A 21 25.89 16.66 17.95
C GLY A 21 24.86 15.56 18.23
N GLU A 22 24.74 15.10 19.47
CA GLU A 22 23.68 14.18 19.94
C GLU A 22 22.30 14.84 19.96
N LEU A 23 22.23 16.16 20.05
CA LEU A 23 20.98 16.93 19.96
C LEU A 23 20.40 16.94 18.53
N LEU A 24 21.15 16.47 17.53
CA LEU A 24 20.80 16.54 16.12
C LEU A 24 20.91 15.17 15.43
N THR A 25 20.00 14.93 14.49
CA THR A 25 20.05 13.84 13.53
C THR A 25 21.32 13.89 12.66
N GLU A 26 21.82 12.71 12.27
CA GLU A 26 22.98 12.58 11.36
C GLU A 26 22.80 13.32 10.02
N SER A 27 21.58 13.32 9.49
CA SER A 27 21.24 14.04 8.26
C SER A 27 21.40 15.56 8.40
N SER A 28 20.96 16.12 9.53
CA SER A 28 21.10 17.54 9.85
C SER A 28 22.57 17.91 10.02
N LYS A 29 23.35 17.12 10.76
CA LYS A 29 24.80 17.32 10.93
C LYS A 29 25.54 17.34 9.59
N LYS A 30 25.33 16.32 8.75
CA LYS A 30 25.93 16.23 7.41
C LYS A 30 25.56 17.43 6.53
N SER A 31 24.31 17.89 6.60
CA SER A 31 23.85 19.06 5.85
C SER A 31 24.55 20.35 6.30
N VAL A 32 24.70 20.56 7.61
CA VAL A 32 25.38 21.74 8.16
C VAL A 32 26.87 21.74 7.80
N ILE A 33 27.55 20.60 7.96
CA ILE A 33 28.98 20.43 7.62
C ILE A 33 29.20 20.70 6.13
N ARG A 34 28.37 20.11 5.26
CA ARG A 34 28.45 20.31 3.79
C ARG A 34 28.30 21.78 3.39
N ASN A 35 27.54 22.55 4.16
CA ASN A 35 27.35 23.99 3.93
C ASN A 35 28.33 24.86 4.72
N ASN A 36 29.45 24.30 5.19
CA ASN A 36 30.49 25.00 5.97
C ASN A 36 29.91 25.76 7.17
N TYR A 37 29.10 25.07 7.99
CA TYR A 37 28.45 25.61 9.17
C TYR A 37 27.58 26.85 8.87
N ARG A 38 26.85 26.79 7.76
CA ARG A 38 25.79 27.76 7.40
C ARG A 38 24.45 27.05 7.29
N LEU A 39 23.42 27.62 7.90
CA LEU A 39 22.05 27.09 7.81
C LEU A 39 21.32 27.67 6.60
N LYS A 40 20.86 26.79 5.72
CA LYS A 40 19.86 27.09 4.69
C LYS A 40 18.46 26.95 5.29
N ASP A 41 17.46 27.63 4.72
CA ASP A 41 16.12 27.77 5.32
C ASP A 41 15.48 26.44 5.74
N LYS A 42 15.52 25.40 4.90
CA LYS A 42 14.96 24.07 5.23
C LYS A 42 15.72 23.41 6.38
N THR A 43 17.06 23.43 6.34
CA THR A 43 17.90 22.88 7.41
C THR A 43 17.71 23.65 8.71
N LYS A 44 17.54 24.97 8.65
CA LYS A 44 17.28 25.84 9.80
C LYS A 44 16.00 25.41 10.53
N HIS A 45 14.89 25.26 9.81
CA HIS A 45 13.62 24.81 10.40
C HIS A 45 13.76 23.43 11.06
N SER A 46 14.44 22.50 10.39
CA SER A 46 14.67 21.15 10.93
C SER A 46 15.50 21.18 12.21
N VAL A 47 16.59 21.95 12.24
CA VAL A 47 17.46 22.08 13.41
C VAL A 47 16.73 22.75 14.56
N GLU A 48 15.98 23.82 14.31
CA GLU A 48 15.17 24.49 15.34
C GLU A 48 14.09 23.57 15.93
N ALA A 49 13.41 22.78 15.09
CA ALA A 49 12.39 21.83 15.54
C ALA A 49 13.00 20.74 16.45
N GLN A 50 14.13 20.15 16.06
CA GLN A 50 14.88 19.18 16.87
C GLN A 50 15.22 19.72 18.27
N LEU A 51 15.68 20.97 18.33
CA LEU A 51 16.05 21.60 19.60
C LEU A 51 14.82 21.91 20.45
N ARG A 52 13.70 22.33 19.85
CA ARG A 52 12.46 22.64 20.59
C ARG A 52 11.79 21.42 21.22
N GLU A 53 12.04 20.22 20.70
CA GLU A 53 11.56 18.98 21.35
C GLU A 53 12.37 18.61 22.60
N GLN A 54 13.59 19.14 22.73
CA GLN A 54 14.55 18.78 23.79
C GLN A 54 14.76 19.91 24.81
N PHE A 55 14.30 21.12 24.52
CA PHE A 55 14.47 22.30 25.38
C PHE A 55 13.16 23.07 25.51
N GLU A 56 12.88 23.59 26.71
CA GLU A 56 11.72 24.45 26.98
C GLU A 56 11.74 25.74 26.15
N SER A 57 12.93 26.30 25.90
CA SER A 57 13.10 27.52 25.12
C SER A 57 14.31 27.44 24.20
N VAL A 58 14.07 27.77 22.92
CA VAL A 58 15.09 27.84 21.87
C VAL A 58 15.04 29.21 21.22
N ARG A 59 16.12 29.99 21.33
CA ARG A 59 16.31 31.26 20.61
C ARG A 59 17.47 31.14 19.63
N VAL A 60 17.21 31.52 18.38
CA VAL A 60 18.23 31.56 17.33
C VAL A 60 18.71 32.99 17.14
N ILE A 61 20.02 33.18 17.21
CA ILE A 61 20.70 34.45 17.00
C ILE A 61 21.48 34.33 15.69
N SER A 62 21.11 35.13 14.69
CA SER A 62 21.80 35.19 13.41
C SER A 62 22.47 36.55 13.24
N THR A 63 23.80 36.59 13.25
CA THR A 63 24.56 37.82 13.02
C THR A 63 24.97 37.92 11.54
N ARG A 64 24.79 39.09 10.94
CA ARG A 64 25.21 39.36 9.55
C ARG A 64 26.63 39.94 9.55
N GLY A 65 27.46 39.55 8.57
CA GLY A 65 28.80 40.12 8.35
C GLY A 65 29.87 39.08 8.03
N ARG A 66 31.12 39.54 7.88
CA ARG A 66 32.30 38.71 7.51
C ARG A 66 32.63 37.63 8.54
N TYR A 67 32.31 37.88 9.80
CA TYR A 67 32.39 36.95 10.93
C TYR A 67 30.99 36.57 11.47
N GLY A 68 29.94 36.84 10.69
CA GLY A 68 28.57 36.53 11.06
C GLY A 68 28.33 35.02 11.12
N GLY A 69 27.56 34.57 12.11
CA GLY A 69 27.30 33.16 12.38
C GLY A 69 25.89 32.95 12.94
N THR A 70 25.50 31.69 13.07
CA THR A 70 24.28 31.32 13.81
C THR A 70 24.66 30.73 15.15
N SER A 71 24.04 31.24 16.21
CA SER A 71 24.15 30.71 17.57
C SER A 71 22.77 30.44 18.14
N PHE A 72 22.72 29.56 19.13
CA PHE A 72 21.52 29.09 19.78
C PHE A 72 21.64 29.36 21.27
N VAL A 73 20.60 29.94 21.86
CA VAL A 73 20.40 30.00 23.30
C VAL A 73 19.31 29.00 23.64
N LEU A 74 19.70 27.95 24.36
CA LEU A 74 18.88 26.80 24.70
C LEU A 74 18.69 26.79 26.21
N GLN A 75 17.46 26.67 26.69
CA GLN A 75 17.13 26.74 28.12
C GLN A 75 16.16 25.62 28.49
N GLY A 76 16.34 25.06 29.69
CA GLY A 76 15.45 24.02 30.23
C GLY A 76 15.57 22.71 29.45
N PHE A 77 16.76 22.09 29.44
CA PHE A 77 16.96 20.80 28.80
C PHE A 77 16.05 19.72 29.41
N ASN A 78 15.26 19.03 28.59
CA ASN A 78 14.27 18.05 29.02
C ASN A 78 14.74 16.60 28.88
N GLY A 79 15.85 16.37 28.18
CA GLY A 79 16.38 15.06 27.83
C GLY A 79 16.55 14.91 26.31
N LEU A 80 17.33 13.91 25.91
CA LEU A 80 17.44 13.52 24.50
C LEU A 80 16.12 12.89 24.04
N ASN A 81 15.67 13.26 22.84
CA ASN A 81 14.48 12.71 22.23
C ASN A 81 14.80 12.28 20.79
N ASP A 82 14.27 11.14 20.37
CA ASP A 82 14.39 10.67 19.00
C ASP A 82 13.51 11.54 18.09
N TYR A 83 14.13 12.57 17.50
CA TYR A 83 13.44 13.47 16.60
C TYR A 83 12.92 12.72 15.37
N ASN A 84 11.60 12.59 15.29
CA ASN A 84 10.93 12.00 14.15
C ASN A 84 10.45 13.10 13.20
N ALA A 85 11.21 13.35 12.14
CA ALA A 85 10.89 14.34 11.11
C ALA A 85 9.50 14.15 10.47
N HIS A 86 8.94 12.94 10.55
CA HIS A 86 7.63 12.59 10.00
C HIS A 86 6.44 12.98 10.90
N LYS A 87 6.67 13.34 12.17
CA LYS A 87 5.59 13.84 13.05
C LYS A 87 5.18 15.29 12.74
N ASN A 88 6.12 16.13 12.28
CA ASN A 88 5.92 17.58 12.17
C ASN A 88 5.71 18.09 10.73
N ASN A 89 5.91 17.25 9.72
CA ASN A 89 5.46 17.52 8.35
C ASN A 89 4.22 16.67 8.11
N SER A 90 3.05 17.29 7.94
CA SER A 90 1.80 16.61 7.59
C SER A 90 1.87 15.95 6.21
N ARG A 91 2.53 14.80 6.18
CA ARG A 91 2.30 13.61 5.36
C ARG A 91 3.23 12.56 5.96
N PRO A 92 2.69 11.47 6.55
CA PRO A 92 3.51 10.35 6.97
C PRO A 92 4.47 9.99 5.83
N SER A 93 5.70 9.62 6.18
CA SER A 93 6.43 8.70 5.33
C SER A 93 5.45 7.56 5.03
N ILE A 94 5.05 7.38 3.77
CA ILE A 94 4.37 6.15 3.37
C ILE A 94 5.39 5.06 3.60
N ASP A 95 5.27 4.43 4.75
CA ASP A 95 5.93 3.18 5.04
C ASP A 95 5.15 2.14 4.26
N TRP A 96 5.58 1.93 3.00
CA TRP A 96 4.96 0.99 2.08
C TRP A 96 4.92 -0.43 2.65
N GLU A 97 5.79 -0.77 3.61
CA GLU A 97 5.72 -2.06 4.30
C GLU A 97 4.55 -2.05 5.29
N ASN A 98 4.41 -1.01 6.12
CA ASN A 98 3.27 -0.88 7.03
C ASN A 98 1.92 -0.74 6.33
N GLU A 99 1.79 0.11 5.30
CA GLU A 99 0.53 0.24 4.55
C GLU A 99 0.16 -1.08 3.84
N ARG A 100 1.14 -1.77 3.23
CA ARG A 100 0.89 -3.09 2.62
C ARG A 100 0.50 -4.13 3.67
N ASN A 101 1.12 -4.11 4.84
CA ASN A 101 0.80 -5.02 5.94
C ASN A 101 -0.61 -4.75 6.50
N GLU A 102 -1.01 -3.48 6.59
CA GLU A 102 -2.37 -3.07 6.99
C GLU A 102 -3.41 -3.53 5.95
N ASP A 103 -3.15 -3.30 4.66
CA ASP A 103 -4.00 -3.79 3.57
C ASP A 103 -4.11 -5.32 3.61
N PHE A 104 -2.98 -6.03 3.72
CA PHE A 104 -2.95 -7.50 3.77
C PHE A 104 -3.71 -8.05 4.99
N LYS A 105 -3.52 -7.44 6.17
CA LYS A 105 -4.24 -7.83 7.38
C LYS A 105 -5.74 -7.61 7.23
N MET A 106 -6.15 -6.46 6.68
CA MET A 106 -7.54 -6.14 6.40
C MET A 106 -8.16 -7.15 5.42
N PHE A 107 -7.44 -7.52 4.36
CA PHE A 107 -7.89 -8.57 3.45
C PHE A 107 -8.09 -9.87 4.22
N SER A 108 -7.07 -10.39 4.91
CA SER A 108 -7.14 -11.65 5.65
C SER A 108 -8.32 -11.73 6.63
N GLU A 109 -8.56 -10.66 7.40
CA GLU A 109 -9.71 -10.56 8.32
C GLU A 109 -11.05 -10.68 7.58
N LYS A 110 -11.16 -10.05 6.40
CA LYS A 110 -12.36 -10.15 5.56
C LYS A 110 -12.53 -11.53 4.95
N PHE A 111 -11.44 -12.18 4.55
CA PHE A 111 -11.50 -13.55 4.04
C PHE A 111 -12.02 -14.52 5.11
N LYS A 112 -11.65 -14.28 6.37
CA LYS A 112 -12.20 -15.01 7.52
C LYS A 112 -13.71 -14.78 7.67
N ASN A 113 -14.17 -13.53 7.59
CA ASN A 113 -15.60 -13.22 7.67
C ASN A 113 -16.41 -13.87 6.55
N ILE A 114 -15.90 -13.90 5.31
CA ILE A 114 -16.60 -14.58 4.20
C ILE A 114 -16.71 -16.08 4.47
N SER A 115 -15.63 -16.72 4.95
CA SER A 115 -15.65 -18.13 5.32
C SER A 115 -16.67 -18.42 6.43
N GLU A 116 -16.69 -17.61 7.48
CA GLU A 116 -17.64 -17.73 8.59
C GLU A 116 -19.09 -17.56 8.10
N PHE A 117 -19.37 -16.53 7.30
CA PHE A 117 -20.71 -16.33 6.72
C PHE A 117 -21.11 -17.47 5.80
N SER A 118 -20.22 -17.93 4.92
CA SER A 118 -20.47 -19.06 4.03
C SER A 118 -20.84 -20.32 4.82
N ASN A 119 -20.14 -20.58 5.93
CA ASN A 119 -20.42 -21.71 6.80
C ASN A 119 -21.80 -21.63 7.48
N ILE A 120 -22.27 -20.44 7.86
CA ILE A 120 -23.63 -20.25 8.41
C ILE A 120 -24.70 -20.73 7.40
N TYR A 121 -24.52 -20.45 6.11
CA TYR A 121 -25.45 -20.91 5.08
C TYR A 121 -25.22 -22.37 4.66
N ARG A 122 -24.04 -22.93 4.92
CA ARG A 122 -23.69 -24.33 4.60
C ARG A 122 -23.96 -25.30 5.74
N ASP A 123 -24.45 -24.85 6.89
CA ASP A 123 -24.54 -25.68 8.10
C ASP A 123 -25.33 -26.97 7.82
N ARG A 124 -24.60 -28.09 7.84
CA ARG A 124 -25.04 -29.43 7.40
C ARG A 124 -25.80 -30.18 8.49
N ASP A 125 -25.82 -29.65 9.72
CA ASP A 125 -26.59 -30.23 10.85
C ASP A 125 -28.05 -29.74 10.89
N SER A 126 -28.46 -28.89 9.94
CA SER A 126 -29.86 -28.60 9.65
C SER A 126 -30.50 -29.77 8.90
N GLU A 127 -31.73 -30.16 9.28
CA GLU A 127 -32.55 -31.16 8.54
C GLU A 127 -32.75 -30.81 7.05
N PHE A 128 -32.46 -29.58 6.65
CA PHE A 128 -32.49 -29.11 5.27
C PHE A 128 -31.20 -28.33 4.95
N PRO A 129 -30.24 -28.91 4.20
CA PRO A 129 -29.09 -28.16 3.73
C PRO A 129 -29.55 -27.04 2.78
N TYR A 130 -29.18 -25.80 3.10
CA TYR A 130 -29.52 -24.65 2.25
C TYR A 130 -28.51 -24.55 1.10
N GLU A 131 -28.94 -24.79 -0.13
CA GLU A 131 -28.11 -24.59 -1.31
C GLU A 131 -27.94 -23.09 -1.60
N LEU A 132 -26.69 -22.62 -1.57
CA LEU A 132 -26.36 -21.25 -1.95
C LEU A 132 -26.58 -21.05 -3.45
N ASN A 133 -27.38 -20.06 -3.81
CA ASN A 133 -27.51 -19.56 -5.18
C ASN A 133 -26.68 -18.27 -5.39
N GLU A 134 -26.58 -17.81 -6.64
CA GLU A 134 -25.81 -16.62 -7.01
C GLU A 134 -26.30 -15.34 -6.29
N ILE A 135 -27.61 -15.23 -6.02
CA ILE A 135 -28.19 -14.10 -5.29
C ILE A 135 -27.69 -14.09 -3.84
N ASP A 136 -27.61 -15.25 -3.20
CA ASP A 136 -27.14 -15.37 -1.82
C ASP A 136 -25.63 -15.15 -1.71
N ILE A 137 -24.85 -15.66 -2.66
CA ILE A 137 -23.42 -15.36 -2.80
C ILE A 137 -23.21 -13.86 -2.91
N LYS A 138 -23.95 -13.19 -3.81
CA LYS A 138 -23.86 -11.74 -3.99
C LYS A 138 -24.25 -10.97 -2.73
N LYS A 139 -25.23 -11.44 -1.95
CA LYS A 139 -25.58 -10.84 -0.64
C LYS A 139 -24.48 -11.02 0.39
N ILE A 140 -23.89 -12.22 0.51
CA ILE A 140 -22.78 -12.51 1.43
C ILE A 140 -21.59 -11.63 1.10
N LEU A 141 -21.17 -11.62 -0.16
CA LEU A 141 -20.08 -10.79 -0.64
C LEU A 141 -20.40 -9.31 -0.40
N LYS A 142 -21.59 -8.83 -0.76
CA LYS A 142 -21.97 -7.44 -0.54
C LYS A 142 -21.94 -7.06 0.94
N LYS A 143 -22.33 -7.94 1.85
CA LYS A 143 -22.24 -7.67 3.29
C LYS A 143 -20.78 -7.51 3.74
N VAL A 144 -19.91 -8.43 3.36
CA VAL A 144 -18.48 -8.38 3.77
C VAL A 144 -17.69 -7.26 3.07
N PHE A 145 -18.04 -6.95 1.82
CA PHE A 145 -17.40 -5.90 1.02
C PHE A 145 -18.03 -4.51 1.17
N ILE A 146 -19.24 -4.34 1.72
CA ILE A 146 -19.76 -3.01 2.11
C ILE A 146 -19.00 -2.47 3.32
N GLU A 147 -18.64 -3.34 4.26
CA GLU A 147 -17.74 -2.99 5.37
C GLU A 147 -16.31 -2.63 4.89
N PHE A 148 -16.09 -2.53 3.56
CA PHE A 148 -14.82 -2.25 2.89
C PHE A 148 -14.75 -0.86 2.24
N GLU A 149 -15.78 -0.01 2.36
CA GLU A 149 -15.85 1.31 1.71
C GLU A 149 -14.74 2.32 2.14
N GLY A 150 -13.80 1.92 3.00
CA GLY A 150 -12.57 2.67 3.35
C GLY A 150 -11.40 2.56 2.36
N ASP A 151 -10.17 2.74 2.88
CA ASP A 151 -8.92 3.07 2.16
C ASP A 151 -8.51 2.15 0.98
N SER A 152 -9.02 0.92 0.93
CA SER A 152 -8.80 -0.04 -0.17
C SER A 152 -9.24 0.44 -1.56
N GLY A 153 -10.19 1.38 -1.62
CA GLY A 153 -10.67 1.91 -2.90
C GLY A 153 -9.57 2.59 -3.72
N ASN A 154 -8.57 3.20 -3.05
CA ASN A 154 -7.43 3.80 -3.72
C ASN A 154 -6.46 2.76 -4.27
N TYR A 155 -6.26 1.66 -3.55
CA TYR A 155 -5.44 0.53 -3.97
C TYR A 155 -5.96 -0.07 -5.28
N PHE A 156 -7.23 -0.49 -5.33
CA PHE A 156 -7.81 -1.08 -6.55
C PHE A 156 -7.94 -0.09 -7.70
N ARG A 157 -8.17 1.20 -7.40
CA ARG A 157 -8.16 2.26 -8.43
C ARG A 157 -6.79 2.46 -9.03
N THR A 158 -5.73 2.31 -8.25
CA THR A 158 -4.34 2.38 -8.74
C THR A 158 -4.04 1.17 -9.62
N LEU A 159 -4.40 -0.04 -9.16
CA LEU A 159 -4.29 -1.27 -9.95
C LEU A 159 -5.00 -1.14 -11.31
N TYR A 160 -6.25 -0.64 -11.30
CA TYR A 160 -7.01 -0.36 -12.52
C TYR A 160 -6.29 0.62 -13.45
N ARG A 161 -5.75 1.73 -12.91
CA ARG A 161 -5.05 2.73 -13.72
C ARG A 161 -3.78 2.18 -14.35
N CYS A 162 -3.02 1.36 -13.62
CA CYS A 162 -1.84 0.68 -14.16
C CYS A 162 -2.21 -0.28 -15.29
N LEU A 163 -3.22 -1.13 -15.08
CA LEU A 163 -3.69 -2.06 -16.10
C LEU A 163 -4.24 -1.33 -17.33
N LYS A 164 -5.02 -0.28 -17.12
CA LYS A 164 -5.54 0.57 -18.18
C LYS A 164 -4.41 1.19 -19.00
N TYR A 165 -3.41 1.74 -18.33
CA TYR A 165 -2.24 2.30 -19.01
C TYR A 165 -1.54 1.25 -19.87
N ILE A 166 -1.30 0.04 -19.35
CA ILE A 166 -0.74 -1.09 -20.12
C ILE A 166 -1.58 -1.38 -21.37
N MET A 167 -2.91 -1.31 -21.27
CA MET A 167 -3.81 -1.58 -22.39
C MET A 167 -3.90 -0.44 -23.42
N ASP A 168 -3.67 0.80 -23.00
CA ASP A 168 -3.80 2.00 -23.84
C ASP A 168 -2.51 2.34 -24.60
N VAL A 169 -1.34 1.94 -24.08
CA VAL A 169 -0.06 2.16 -24.77
C VAL A 169 0.08 1.28 -26.01
N GLU A 170 0.84 1.78 -26.99
CA GLU A 170 1.14 1.08 -28.25
C GLU A 170 2.20 -0.02 -28.02
N LEU A 171 1.74 -1.12 -27.42
CA LEU A 171 2.51 -2.34 -27.19
C LEU A 171 1.82 -3.53 -27.87
N THR A 172 2.61 -4.54 -28.21
CA THR A 172 2.06 -5.83 -28.63
C THR A 172 1.33 -6.52 -27.47
N MET A 173 0.38 -7.40 -27.75
CA MET A 173 -0.31 -8.14 -26.69
C MET A 173 0.62 -9.02 -25.85
N ASP A 174 1.73 -9.49 -26.41
CA ASP A 174 2.71 -10.29 -25.65
C ASP A 174 3.44 -9.41 -24.62
N GLU A 175 3.80 -8.18 -24.99
CA GLU A 175 4.36 -7.19 -24.06
C GLU A 175 3.33 -6.76 -23.01
N LYS A 176 2.08 -6.52 -23.42
CA LYS A 176 0.97 -6.23 -22.48
C LYS A 176 0.77 -7.37 -21.49
N LYS A 177 0.76 -8.62 -21.96
CA LYS A 177 0.70 -9.83 -21.12
C LYS A 177 1.87 -9.85 -20.13
N PHE A 178 3.10 -9.59 -20.60
CA PHE A 178 4.27 -9.50 -19.73
C PHE A 178 4.11 -8.46 -18.62
N TYR A 179 3.79 -7.20 -18.95
CA TYR A 179 3.64 -6.14 -17.94
C TYR A 179 2.44 -6.36 -17.02
N SER A 180 1.35 -6.91 -17.54
CA SER A 180 0.21 -7.31 -16.69
C SER A 180 0.59 -8.44 -15.75
N GLY A 181 1.46 -9.36 -16.17
CA GLY A 181 2.05 -10.41 -15.34
C GLY A 181 2.96 -9.85 -14.25
N VAL A 182 3.74 -8.80 -14.54
CA VAL A 182 4.52 -8.07 -13.52
C VAL A 182 3.60 -7.39 -12.50
N LEU A 183 2.57 -6.71 -12.98
CA LEU A 183 1.56 -6.08 -12.12
C LEU A 183 0.79 -7.10 -11.28
N ARG A 184 0.53 -8.28 -11.82
CA ARG A 184 -0.06 -9.40 -11.09
C ARG A 184 0.90 -9.95 -10.03
N GLY A 185 2.19 -10.04 -10.35
CA GLY A 185 3.21 -10.60 -9.46
C GLY A 185 3.46 -9.83 -8.16
N ILE A 186 2.95 -8.59 -8.04
CA ILE A 186 2.98 -7.83 -6.79
C ILE A 186 1.75 -8.07 -5.89
N LEU A 187 0.74 -8.77 -6.39
CA LEU A 187 -0.49 -9.09 -5.67
C LEU A 187 -0.32 -10.42 -4.94
N SER A 188 -0.74 -10.46 -3.68
CA SER A 188 -0.95 -11.72 -2.95
C SER A 188 -2.14 -12.49 -3.51
N ALA A 189 -2.22 -13.78 -3.19
CA ALA A 189 -3.36 -14.63 -3.59
C ALA A 189 -4.71 -14.08 -3.06
N ASP A 190 -4.71 -13.49 -1.87
CA ASP A 190 -5.92 -12.94 -1.26
C ASP A 190 -6.34 -11.65 -1.97
N GLU A 191 -5.39 -10.77 -2.32
CA GLU A 191 -5.66 -9.59 -3.15
C GLU A 191 -6.20 -9.97 -4.53
N MET A 192 -5.62 -11.00 -5.15
CA MET A 192 -6.10 -11.53 -6.44
C MET A 192 -7.54 -12.02 -6.37
N LEU A 193 -7.92 -12.71 -5.28
CA LEU A 193 -9.30 -13.13 -5.06
C LEU A 193 -10.23 -11.93 -4.88
N VAL A 194 -9.81 -10.86 -4.20
CA VAL A 194 -10.63 -9.63 -4.12
C VAL A 194 -10.83 -8.98 -5.49
N VAL A 195 -9.79 -8.93 -6.33
CA VAL A 195 -9.94 -8.45 -7.71
C VAL A 195 -10.93 -9.32 -8.47
N PHE A 196 -10.83 -10.65 -8.34
CA PHE A 196 -11.74 -11.60 -8.96
C PHE A 196 -13.20 -11.38 -8.53
N TYR A 197 -13.49 -11.36 -7.22
CA TYR A 197 -14.85 -11.15 -6.72
C TYR A 197 -15.41 -9.77 -7.11
N ASN A 198 -14.58 -8.73 -7.10
CA ASN A 198 -14.98 -7.41 -7.59
C ASN A 198 -15.40 -7.44 -9.06
N CYS A 199 -14.67 -8.15 -9.92
CA CYS A 199 -14.98 -8.27 -11.35
C CYS A 199 -16.28 -9.04 -11.61
N ILE A 200 -16.57 -10.08 -10.82
CA ILE A 200 -17.73 -10.96 -11.07
C ILE A 200 -19.01 -10.39 -10.47
N TYR A 201 -18.98 -9.95 -9.21
CA TYR A 201 -20.21 -9.74 -8.43
C TYR A 201 -20.57 -8.27 -8.22
N PHE A 202 -19.67 -7.32 -8.56
CA PHE A 202 -19.86 -5.90 -8.27
C PHE A 202 -19.73 -5.01 -9.50
N GLU A 203 -20.68 -4.08 -9.65
CA GLU A 203 -20.70 -3.08 -10.73
C GLU A 203 -19.41 -2.24 -10.78
N LYS A 204 -18.84 -1.90 -9.61
CA LYS A 204 -17.58 -1.15 -9.52
C LYS A 204 -16.37 -1.87 -10.17
N GLY A 205 -16.46 -3.18 -10.36
CA GLY A 205 -15.43 -3.99 -11.01
C GLY A 205 -15.62 -4.17 -12.52
N GLU A 206 -16.74 -3.74 -13.10
CA GLU A 206 -17.05 -3.96 -14.52
C GLU A 206 -15.99 -3.40 -15.45
N LYS A 207 -15.54 -2.16 -15.22
CA LYS A 207 -14.48 -1.54 -16.03
C LYS A 207 -13.15 -2.28 -15.94
N PHE A 208 -12.87 -2.91 -14.80
CA PHE A 208 -11.67 -3.74 -14.66
C PHE A 208 -11.83 -5.02 -15.46
N LYS A 209 -12.98 -5.68 -15.35
CA LYS A 209 -13.34 -6.86 -16.13
C LYS A 209 -13.26 -6.61 -17.64
N GLU A 210 -13.75 -5.48 -18.13
CA GLU A 210 -13.65 -5.09 -19.54
C GLU A 210 -12.19 -5.05 -20.03
N LEU A 211 -11.26 -4.55 -19.22
CA LEU A 211 -9.83 -4.54 -19.58
C LEU A 211 -9.23 -5.95 -19.66
N LEU A 212 -9.67 -6.85 -18.77
CA LEU A 212 -9.21 -8.24 -18.73
C LEU A 212 -9.75 -9.11 -19.86
N GLU A 213 -10.94 -8.75 -20.35
CA GLU A 213 -11.63 -9.42 -21.47
C GLU A 213 -11.23 -8.83 -22.82
N LYS A 214 -10.61 -7.64 -22.85
CA LYS A 214 -10.16 -7.01 -24.09
C LYS A 214 -9.14 -7.90 -24.81
N THR A 215 -9.43 -8.15 -26.09
CA THR A 215 -8.58 -8.95 -26.97
C THR A 215 -8.01 -8.12 -28.11
N GLU A 216 -6.77 -8.36 -28.51
CA GLU A 216 -6.20 -7.82 -29.73
C GLU A 216 -5.53 -8.96 -30.52
N LYS A 217 -5.88 -9.12 -31.80
CA LYS A 217 -5.38 -10.22 -32.66
C LYS A 217 -5.56 -11.62 -32.06
N GLY A 218 -6.67 -11.85 -31.34
CA GLY A 218 -6.98 -13.13 -30.70
C GLY A 218 -6.18 -13.44 -29.44
N LYS A 219 -5.36 -12.50 -28.96
CA LYS A 219 -4.64 -12.57 -27.69
C LYS A 219 -5.28 -11.66 -26.65
N ARG A 220 -5.05 -11.95 -25.38
CA ARG A 220 -5.53 -11.21 -24.21
C ARG A 220 -4.45 -11.18 -23.12
N LEU A 221 -4.76 -10.55 -21.99
CA LEU A 221 -3.81 -10.42 -20.88
C LEU A 221 -3.57 -11.71 -20.08
N ASP A 222 -4.53 -12.64 -20.04
CA ASP A 222 -4.47 -13.87 -19.23
C ASP A 222 -4.15 -13.58 -17.73
N PHE A 223 -4.74 -12.49 -17.21
CA PHE A 223 -4.47 -12.01 -15.86
C PHE A 223 -4.84 -13.05 -14.79
N PHE A 224 -6.00 -13.68 -14.94
CA PHE A 224 -6.45 -14.83 -14.13
C PHE A 224 -6.08 -16.17 -14.78
N GLY A 225 -4.97 -16.23 -15.51
CA GLY A 225 -4.51 -17.47 -16.15
C GLY A 225 -5.03 -17.65 -17.56
N ASP A 226 -4.50 -18.68 -18.21
CA ASP A 226 -4.87 -19.09 -19.56
C ASP A 226 -5.47 -20.50 -19.61
N LYS A 227 -5.78 -20.98 -20.80
CA LYS A 227 -6.42 -22.29 -21.00
C LYS A 227 -5.56 -23.45 -20.49
N LYS A 228 -4.23 -23.35 -20.57
CA LYS A 228 -3.34 -24.39 -20.05
C LYS A 228 -3.39 -24.43 -18.53
N ASP A 229 -3.50 -23.26 -17.90
CA ASP A 229 -3.68 -23.20 -16.44
C ASP A 229 -4.99 -23.90 -16.02
N LEU A 230 -6.06 -23.79 -16.81
CA LEU A 230 -7.31 -24.54 -16.57
C LEU A 230 -7.15 -26.05 -16.78
N GLU A 231 -6.46 -26.48 -17.83
CA GLU A 231 -6.21 -27.91 -18.10
C GLU A 231 -5.39 -28.55 -16.96
N ASN A 232 -4.40 -27.82 -16.43
CA ASN A 232 -3.56 -28.31 -15.34
C ASN A 232 -4.29 -28.39 -13.98
N LEU A 233 -5.41 -27.69 -13.80
CA LEU A 233 -6.20 -27.78 -12.56
C LEU A 233 -6.80 -29.17 -12.32
N GLU A 234 -7.02 -29.96 -13.38
CA GLU A 234 -7.51 -31.34 -13.26
C GLU A 234 -6.43 -32.30 -12.72
N GLU A 235 -5.15 -31.93 -12.85
CA GLU A 235 -3.99 -32.70 -12.42
C GLU A 235 -3.51 -32.35 -10.99
N ASP A 236 -4.39 -31.76 -10.16
CA ASP A 236 -4.10 -31.33 -8.77
C ASP A 236 -3.07 -30.17 -8.66
N TYR A 237 -2.85 -29.42 -9.76
CA TYR A 237 -2.07 -28.19 -9.74
C TYR A 237 -2.97 -26.97 -9.40
N ASP A 238 -2.46 -26.09 -8.55
CA ASP A 238 -3.12 -24.80 -8.29
C ASP A 238 -2.92 -23.82 -9.45
N LEU A 239 -3.84 -22.85 -9.59
CA LEU A 239 -3.64 -21.76 -10.53
C LEU A 239 -2.39 -20.95 -10.13
N PRO A 240 -1.70 -20.32 -11.09
CA PRO A 240 -0.45 -19.61 -10.81
C PRO A 240 -0.53 -18.48 -9.77
N PHE A 241 -1.74 -18.03 -9.40
CA PHE A 241 -1.97 -16.82 -8.61
C PHE A 241 -2.97 -16.99 -7.46
N PHE A 242 -3.73 -18.09 -7.37
CA PHE A 242 -4.41 -18.52 -6.14
C PHE A 242 -4.77 -20.00 -6.20
N SER A 243 -4.85 -20.66 -5.05
CA SER A 243 -5.24 -22.07 -5.00
C SER A 243 -6.75 -22.24 -5.18
N LYS A 244 -7.17 -23.34 -5.83
CA LYS A 244 -8.61 -23.68 -5.95
C LYS A 244 -9.26 -23.81 -4.56
N GLY A 245 -8.49 -24.29 -3.59
CA GLY A 245 -8.91 -24.42 -2.19
C GLY A 245 -9.19 -23.09 -1.48
N LYS A 246 -8.77 -21.94 -2.03
CA LYS A 246 -9.09 -20.61 -1.48
C LYS A 246 -10.38 -19.99 -2.02
N LEU A 247 -11.04 -20.62 -3.00
CA LEU A 247 -12.33 -20.15 -3.50
C LEU A 247 -13.41 -20.33 -2.44
N PHE A 248 -14.15 -19.26 -2.15
CA PHE A 248 -15.23 -19.31 -1.15
C PHE A 248 -16.43 -20.11 -1.63
N PHE A 249 -16.73 -20.04 -2.92
CA PHE A 249 -17.86 -20.70 -3.55
C PHE A 249 -17.35 -21.52 -4.74
N PRO A 250 -16.61 -22.64 -4.50
CA PRO A 250 -15.81 -23.30 -5.52
C PRO A 250 -16.56 -23.59 -6.83
N GLU A 251 -17.78 -24.11 -6.76
CA GLU A 251 -18.58 -24.42 -7.95
C GLU A 251 -18.93 -23.15 -8.77
N TYR A 252 -19.39 -22.09 -8.11
CA TYR A 252 -19.77 -20.84 -8.77
C TYR A 252 -18.56 -20.08 -9.28
N ASP A 253 -17.52 -20.00 -8.45
CA ASP A 253 -16.31 -19.26 -8.73
C ASP A 253 -15.52 -19.92 -9.87
N MET A 254 -15.46 -21.26 -9.91
CA MET A 254 -14.83 -21.99 -11.02
C MET A 254 -15.54 -21.75 -12.34
N ARG A 255 -16.89 -21.79 -12.39
CA ARG A 255 -17.63 -21.48 -13.62
C ARG A 255 -17.31 -20.07 -14.13
N HIS A 256 -17.29 -19.07 -13.26
CA HIS A 256 -16.97 -17.71 -13.68
C HIS A 256 -15.50 -17.52 -14.06
N LEU A 257 -14.59 -18.23 -13.41
CA LEU A 257 -13.18 -18.24 -13.78
C LEU A 257 -13.00 -18.85 -15.18
N GLU A 258 -13.63 -20.00 -15.43
CA GLU A 258 -13.65 -20.66 -16.74
C GLU A 258 -14.27 -19.75 -17.81
N GLU A 259 -15.39 -19.10 -17.51
CA GLU A 259 -16.00 -18.10 -18.41
C GLU A 259 -15.04 -16.96 -18.73
N ILE A 260 -14.39 -16.39 -17.71
CA ILE A 260 -13.41 -15.33 -17.91
C ILE A 260 -12.29 -15.82 -18.80
N ILE A 261 -11.70 -16.99 -18.54
CA ILE A 261 -10.52 -17.53 -19.25
C ILE A 261 -10.89 -17.98 -20.67
N ASN A 262 -12.03 -18.63 -20.84
CA ASN A 262 -12.49 -19.20 -22.10
C ASN A 262 -13.24 -18.22 -23.00
N ARG A 263 -13.67 -17.05 -22.49
CA ARG A 263 -14.36 -16.04 -23.30
C ARG A 263 -13.56 -15.72 -24.56
N ALA A 264 -14.11 -16.15 -25.69
CA ALA A 264 -13.65 -15.80 -27.02
C ALA A 264 -13.83 -14.28 -27.22
N PRO A 265 -12.99 -13.64 -28.07
CA PRO A 265 -13.13 -12.23 -28.40
C PRO A 265 -14.58 -11.92 -28.77
N THR A 266 -15.23 -11.03 -28.01
CA THR A 266 -16.56 -10.55 -28.33
C THR A 266 -16.47 -9.91 -29.72
N LYS A 267 -17.06 -10.57 -30.73
CA LYS A 267 -17.25 -9.96 -32.03
C LYS A 267 -18.13 -8.73 -31.79
N ILE A 268 -17.52 -7.56 -31.90
CA ILE A 268 -18.24 -6.30 -32.02
C ILE A 268 -18.95 -6.39 -33.37
N ASN A 269 -20.29 -6.40 -33.33
CA ASN A 269 -21.15 -6.27 -34.52
C ASN A 269 -20.93 -4.93 -35.21
#